data_AF-H1ZXI9-F1
#
_entry.id   AF-H1ZXI9-F1
#
_cell.length_a   1.000
_cell.length_b   1.000
_cell.length_c   1.000
_cell.angle_alpha   90.00
_cell.angle_beta   90.00
_cell.angle_gamma   90.00
#
_symmetry.space_group_name_H-M   'P 1'
#
loop_
_entity.id
_entity.type
_entity.pdbx_description
1 polymer ?
#
loop_
_entity_poly.entity_id
_entity_poly.type
_entity_poly.pdbx_seq_one_letter_code
_entity_poly.pdbx_strand_id
1 'polypeptide(L)'
;MVNGGQASIAISNTSPNLFTVPGDRIIAVNSLDGALTNNEQTASGGVVVATVNKKPFTFILETERGLNLSIQAVPREGAGRTIQLVSDLRGTGEEAGAWETSTPYESLLVTISQAVRGGKLPAGWYQVPVTKETLQAPAGLSSVADAVWTGNHLKMVRFAVENKTLSAH
;
A
#
# COMPACT_ATOMS: atom_id res chain seq x y z
N MET A 1 -10.55 4.30 15.70
CA MET A 1 -9.88 3.00 15.60
C MET A 1 -10.52 2.24 14.46
N VAL A 2 -9.83 2.04 13.34
CA VAL A 2 -10.32 1.16 12.27
C VAL A 2 -9.45 -0.10 12.38
N ASN A 3 -9.85 -1.01 13.28
CA ASN A 3 -9.21 -2.33 13.35
C ASN A 3 -9.49 -3.05 12.02
N GLY A 4 -8.43 -3.61 11.43
CA GLY A 4 -8.35 -4.28 10.13
C GLY A 4 -9.68 -4.67 9.49
N GLY A 5 -10.06 -3.96 8.43
CA GLY A 5 -11.21 -4.33 7.61
C GLY A 5 -11.01 -5.73 7.02
N GLN A 6 -11.99 -6.60 7.19
CA GLN A 6 -12.00 -7.92 6.56
C GLN A 6 -12.33 -7.76 5.07
N ALA A 7 -11.41 -8.14 4.19
CA ALA A 7 -11.64 -8.10 2.75
C ALA A 7 -12.06 -9.50 2.25
N SER A 8 -13.20 -9.58 1.56
CA SER A 8 -13.65 -10.81 0.89
C SER A 8 -13.08 -10.86 -0.53
N ILE A 9 -12.22 -11.83 -0.82
CA ILE A 9 -11.40 -11.87 -2.03
C ILE A 9 -11.52 -13.23 -2.71
N ALA A 10 -11.93 -13.23 -3.98
CA ALA A 10 -11.94 -14.43 -4.79
C ALA A 10 -10.53 -14.82 -5.25
N ILE A 11 -10.09 -16.02 -4.86
CA ILE A 11 -8.76 -16.59 -5.19
C ILE A 11 -8.90 -17.88 -5.97
N SER A 12 -7.87 -18.25 -6.73
CA SER A 12 -7.81 -19.56 -7.39
C SER A 12 -7.53 -20.68 -6.41
N ASN A 13 -8.23 -21.81 -6.54
CA ASN A 13 -7.88 -23.08 -5.87
C ASN A 13 -7.23 -24.12 -6.81
N THR A 14 -6.95 -23.72 -8.05
CA THR A 14 -6.30 -24.56 -9.07
C THR A 14 -4.97 -23.94 -9.55
N SER A 15 -4.61 -22.77 -9.05
CA SER A 15 -3.38 -22.05 -9.39
C SER A 15 -2.94 -21.17 -8.23
N PRO A 16 -1.63 -20.88 -8.08
CA PRO A 16 -1.13 -19.97 -7.05
C PRO A 16 -1.67 -18.54 -7.19
N ASN A 17 -1.78 -17.82 -6.07
CA ASN A 17 -2.22 -16.43 -6.02
C ASN A 17 -1.13 -15.58 -5.37
N LEU A 18 -0.85 -14.39 -5.88
CA LEU A 18 0.11 -13.46 -5.32
C LEU A 18 -0.62 -12.35 -4.56
N PHE A 19 -0.23 -12.10 -3.32
CA PHE A 19 -0.67 -10.96 -2.53
C PHE A 19 0.48 -9.98 -2.35
N THR A 20 0.21 -8.68 -2.50
CA THR A 20 1.17 -7.60 -2.29
C THR A 20 0.55 -6.48 -1.47
N VAL A 21 1.37 -5.81 -0.66
CA VAL A 21 1.00 -4.57 0.04
C VAL A 21 1.92 -3.47 -0.47
N PRO A 22 1.40 -2.43 -1.14
CA PRO A 22 2.26 -1.41 -1.72
C PRO A 22 3.05 -0.62 -0.68
N GLY A 23 4.36 -0.47 -0.90
CA GLY A 23 5.23 0.25 0.03
C GLY A 23 5.47 -0.49 1.36
N ASP A 24 5.14 -1.79 1.42
CA ASP A 24 5.30 -2.63 2.59
C ASP A 24 5.71 -4.05 2.18
N ARG A 25 6.20 -4.83 3.14
CA ARG A 25 6.61 -6.22 2.96
C ARG A 25 5.73 -7.10 3.83
N ILE A 26 5.11 -8.11 3.24
CA ILE A 26 4.45 -9.18 3.99
C ILE A 26 5.55 -10.04 4.61
N ILE A 27 5.48 -10.27 5.91
CA ILE A 27 6.48 -11.03 6.68
C ILE A 27 5.91 -12.32 7.26
N ALA A 28 4.60 -12.41 7.45
CA ALA A 28 3.97 -13.61 7.96
C ALA A 28 2.60 -13.87 7.32
N VAL A 29 2.24 -15.16 7.25
CA VAL A 29 0.92 -15.65 6.84
C VAL A 29 0.44 -16.64 7.88
N ASN A 30 -0.70 -16.34 8.51
CA ASN A 30 -1.29 -17.16 9.54
C ASN A 30 -2.67 -17.67 9.08
N SER A 31 -2.83 -18.98 8.94
CA SER A 31 -4.09 -19.61 8.56
C SER A 31 -4.36 -20.83 9.43
N LEU A 32 -5.62 -21.29 9.49
CA LEU A 32 -5.93 -22.59 10.07
C LEU A 32 -5.19 -23.71 9.30
N ASP A 33 -4.83 -24.77 10.02
CA ASP A 33 -4.12 -25.91 9.45
C ASP A 33 -4.88 -26.49 8.25
N GLY A 34 -4.15 -26.70 7.14
CA GLY A 34 -4.70 -27.22 5.89
C GLY A 34 -5.53 -26.24 5.06
N ALA A 35 -5.72 -24.99 5.51
CA ALA A 35 -6.41 -23.97 4.71
C ALA A 35 -5.58 -23.52 3.50
N LEU A 36 -4.26 -23.38 3.70
CA LEU A 36 -3.28 -23.13 2.64
C LEU A 36 -2.42 -24.38 2.46
N THR A 37 -2.16 -24.76 1.21
CA THR A 37 -1.25 -25.85 0.87
C THR A 37 0.18 -25.38 0.65
N ASN A 38 0.35 -24.09 0.33
CA ASN A 38 1.64 -23.43 0.24
C ASN A 38 1.48 -21.94 0.56
N ASN A 39 2.49 -21.37 1.20
CA ASN A 39 2.72 -19.93 1.29
C ASN A 39 4.23 -19.67 1.14
N GLU A 40 4.60 -18.79 0.22
CA GLU A 40 6.01 -18.51 -0.10
C GLU A 40 6.22 -16.99 -0.22
N GLN A 41 7.13 -16.46 0.57
CA GLN A 41 7.48 -15.04 0.53
C GLN A 41 8.29 -14.73 -0.73
N THR A 42 7.97 -13.63 -1.40
CA THR A 42 8.72 -13.17 -2.58
C THR A 42 9.84 -12.21 -2.18
N ALA A 43 10.89 -12.14 -3.00
CA ALA A 43 11.97 -11.16 -2.81
C ALA A 43 11.43 -9.71 -2.83
N SER A 44 10.38 -9.45 -3.61
CA SER A 44 9.70 -8.15 -3.71
C SER A 44 8.78 -7.81 -2.52
N GLY A 45 8.68 -8.69 -1.52
CA GLY A 45 7.89 -8.46 -0.31
C GLY A 45 6.40 -8.77 -0.41
N GLY A 46 5.98 -9.48 -1.46
CA GLY A 46 4.67 -10.11 -1.53
C GLY A 46 4.71 -11.54 -0.98
N VAL A 47 3.57 -12.21 -1.01
CA VAL A 47 3.46 -13.64 -0.69
C VAL A 47 2.64 -14.37 -1.75
N VAL A 48 3.16 -15.50 -2.22
CA VAL A 48 2.44 -16.43 -3.07
C VAL A 48 1.74 -17.45 -2.18
N VAL A 49 0.43 -17.61 -2.33
CA VAL A 49 -0.38 -18.59 -1.60
C VAL A 49 -1.08 -19.54 -2.55
N ALA A 50 -1.14 -20.81 -2.16
CA ALA A 50 -1.92 -21.84 -2.85
C ALA A 50 -2.88 -22.51 -1.87
N THR A 51 -4.04 -22.92 -2.37
CA THR A 51 -5.03 -23.67 -1.61
C THR A 51 -5.73 -24.65 -2.55
N VAL A 52 -6.16 -25.78 -2.01
CA VAL A 52 -7.10 -26.70 -2.68
C VAL A 52 -8.48 -26.67 -2.03
N ASN A 53 -8.68 -25.79 -1.03
CA ASN A 53 -9.93 -25.67 -0.33
C ASN A 53 -11.02 -25.17 -1.28
N LYS A 54 -12.25 -25.65 -1.08
CA LYS A 54 -13.43 -25.27 -1.88
C LYS A 54 -14.40 -24.39 -1.09
N LYS A 55 -14.21 -24.30 0.23
CA LYS A 55 -15.03 -23.47 1.11
C LYS A 55 -14.31 -22.16 1.43
N PRO A 56 -15.03 -21.05 1.64
CA PRO A 56 -14.42 -19.83 2.15
C PRO A 56 -13.69 -20.07 3.46
N PHE A 57 -12.54 -19.43 3.63
CA PHE A 57 -11.75 -19.47 4.85
C PHE A 57 -11.04 -18.13 5.07
N THR A 58 -10.54 -17.93 6.29
CA THR A 58 -9.81 -16.72 6.65
C THR A 58 -8.35 -17.03 6.87
N PHE A 59 -7.48 -16.14 6.42
CA PHE A 59 -6.08 -16.08 6.83
C PHE A 59 -5.68 -14.64 7.10
N ILE A 60 -4.65 -14.47 7.94
CA ILE A 60 -4.10 -13.18 8.32
C ILE A 60 -2.75 -12.99 7.63
N LEU A 61 -2.55 -11.80 7.09
CA LEU A 61 -1.24 -11.33 6.61
C LEU A 61 -0.70 -10.30 7.58
N GLU A 62 0.56 -10.46 7.96
CA GLU A 62 1.27 -9.49 8.79
C GLU A 62 2.35 -8.84 7.94
N THR A 63 2.46 -7.51 8.04
CA THR A 63 3.48 -6.75 7.34
C THR A 63 4.60 -6.31 8.27
N GLU A 64 5.78 -6.04 7.70
CA GLU A 64 6.96 -5.53 8.41
C GLU A 64 6.66 -4.27 9.23
N ARG A 65 5.61 -3.55 8.83
CA ARG A 65 5.22 -2.28 9.41
C ARG A 65 4.04 -2.37 10.38
N GLY A 66 3.70 -3.59 10.78
CA GLY A 66 2.71 -3.87 11.81
C GLY A 66 1.26 -3.87 11.32
N LEU A 67 1.00 -3.90 10.01
CA LEU A 67 -0.37 -4.09 9.53
C LEU A 67 -0.75 -5.56 9.62
N ASN A 68 -1.89 -5.82 10.26
CA ASN A 68 -2.54 -7.13 10.30
C ASN A 68 -3.79 -7.09 9.42
N LEU A 69 -3.75 -7.79 8.30
CA LEU A 69 -4.81 -7.80 7.29
C LEU A 69 -5.56 -9.13 7.33
N SER A 70 -6.86 -9.08 7.65
CA SER A 70 -7.73 -10.25 7.64
C SER A 70 -8.35 -10.46 6.26
N ILE A 71 -8.00 -11.57 5.63
CA ILE A 71 -8.46 -11.92 4.28
C ILE A 71 -9.47 -13.07 4.37
N GLN A 72 -10.71 -12.82 3.97
CA GLN A 72 -11.67 -13.87 3.71
C GLN A 72 -11.49 -14.35 2.26
N ALA A 73 -10.74 -15.44 2.08
CA ALA A 73 -10.60 -16.09 0.80
C ALA A 73 -11.91 -16.78 0.39
N VAL A 74 -12.31 -16.57 -0.86
CA VAL A 74 -13.41 -17.28 -1.52
C VAL A 74 -12.82 -18.07 -2.69
N PRO A 75 -12.45 -19.34 -2.49
CA PRO A 75 -11.77 -20.11 -3.53
C PRO A 75 -12.69 -20.41 -4.72
N ARG A 76 -12.15 -20.32 -5.94
CA ARG A 76 -12.82 -20.62 -7.20
C ARG A 76 -11.85 -21.28 -8.17
N GLU A 77 -12.35 -22.13 -9.04
CA GLU A 77 -11.54 -22.69 -10.12
C GLU A 77 -11.18 -21.61 -11.14
N GLY A 78 -9.95 -21.64 -11.66
CA GLY A 78 -9.48 -20.72 -12.69
C GLY A 78 -8.03 -20.30 -12.51
N ALA A 79 -7.62 -19.29 -13.29
CA ALA A 79 -6.26 -18.76 -13.26
C ALA A 79 -5.94 -18.07 -11.92
N GLY A 80 -4.67 -18.18 -11.52
CA GLY A 80 -4.11 -17.46 -10.38
C GLY A 80 -4.29 -15.95 -10.51
N ARG A 81 -4.39 -15.26 -9.37
CA ARG A 81 -4.59 -13.80 -9.33
C ARG A 81 -3.46 -13.11 -8.62
N THR A 82 -3.16 -11.88 -9.04
CA THR A 82 -2.35 -10.94 -8.27
C THR A 82 -3.29 -9.96 -7.59
N ILE A 83 -3.18 -9.85 -6.28
CA ILE A 83 -4.04 -9.05 -5.41
C ILE A 83 -3.17 -8.01 -4.71
N GLN A 84 -3.48 -6.75 -4.94
CA GLN A 84 -2.83 -5.62 -4.27
C GLN A 84 -3.74 -5.13 -3.15
N LEU A 85 -3.28 -5.27 -1.91
CA LEU A 85 -3.98 -4.85 -0.70
C LEU A 85 -3.62 -3.40 -0.41
N VAL A 86 -4.54 -2.49 -0.74
CA VAL A 86 -4.40 -1.06 -0.43
C VAL A 86 -5.12 -0.80 0.88
N SER A 87 -4.37 -0.53 1.93
CA SER A 87 -4.92 -0.06 3.21
C SER A 87 -4.75 1.45 3.29
N ASP A 88 -5.74 2.14 3.86
CA ASP A 88 -5.59 3.53 4.31
C ASP A 88 -4.69 3.46 5.54
N LEU A 89 -3.38 3.58 5.31
CA LEU A 89 -2.20 3.36 6.17
C LEU A 89 -2.22 3.96 7.60
N ARG A 90 -3.29 3.74 8.36
CA ARG A 90 -3.38 4.10 9.77
C ARG A 90 -2.78 2.95 10.56
N GLY A 91 -1.47 3.02 10.78
CA GLY A 91 -0.74 2.06 11.62
C GLY A 91 0.71 1.81 11.22
N THR A 92 1.12 2.19 10.00
CA THR A 92 2.50 1.99 9.54
C THR A 92 3.39 3.20 9.86
N GLY A 93 4.56 2.96 10.44
CA GLY A 93 5.57 4.01 10.67
C GLY A 93 5.49 4.62 12.07
N GLU A 94 5.59 3.80 13.12
CA GLU A 94 5.80 4.30 14.49
C GLU A 94 7.02 5.23 14.55
N GLU A 95 8.10 4.89 13.83
CA GLU A 95 9.25 5.77 13.63
C GLU A 95 8.87 7.10 12.95
N ALA A 96 8.05 7.05 11.90
CA ALA A 96 7.53 8.26 11.25
C ALA A 96 6.64 9.07 12.18
N GLY A 97 5.83 8.42 13.03
CA GLY A 97 4.97 9.07 14.01
C GLY A 97 5.75 9.74 15.13
N ALA A 98 6.76 9.05 15.66
CA ALA A 98 7.69 9.62 16.64
C ALA A 98 8.43 10.83 16.06
N TRP A 99 8.87 10.73 14.81
CA TRP A 99 9.48 11.86 14.10
C TRP A 99 8.49 13.02 13.86
N GLU A 100 7.28 12.75 13.36
CA GLU A 100 6.25 13.76 13.09
C GLU A 100 5.81 14.50 14.35
N THR A 101 5.72 13.81 15.48
CA THR A 101 5.32 14.40 16.78
C THR A 101 6.45 15.10 17.51
N SER A 102 7.70 14.92 17.08
CA SER A 102 8.88 15.54 17.70
C SER A 102 9.03 17.03 17.38
N THR A 103 8.33 17.53 16.36
CA THR A 103 8.52 18.88 15.81
C THR A 103 7.18 19.62 15.72
N PRO A 104 7.12 20.94 16.00
CA PRO A 104 5.92 21.74 15.76
C PRO A 104 5.41 21.61 14.32
N TYR A 105 4.08 21.62 14.16
CA TYR A 105 3.42 21.26 12.91
C TYR A 105 3.85 22.09 11.69
N GLU A 106 4.04 23.40 11.84
CA GLU A 106 4.45 24.28 10.75
C GLU A 106 5.87 23.94 10.25
N SER A 107 6.79 23.73 11.19
CA SER A 107 8.16 23.30 10.90
C SER A 107 8.20 21.90 10.29
N LEU A 108 7.29 21.01 10.71
CA LEU A 108 7.11 19.69 10.13
C LEU A 108 6.74 19.77 8.64
N LEU A 109 5.75 20.60 8.28
CA LEU A 109 5.33 20.77 6.88
C LEU A 109 6.45 21.30 5.99
N VAL A 110 7.22 22.28 6.49
CA VAL A 110 8.38 22.83 5.76
C VAL A 110 9.44 21.74 5.55
N THR A 111 9.76 20.98 6.61
CA THR A 111 10.79 19.94 6.57
C THR A 111 10.42 18.83 5.60
N ILE A 112 9.18 18.33 5.63
CA ILE A 112 8.72 17.29 4.70
C ILE A 112 8.75 17.79 3.26
N SER A 113 8.30 19.02 3.02
CA SER A 113 8.29 19.60 1.67
C SER A 113 9.72 19.71 1.10
N GLN A 114 10.69 20.10 1.92
CA GLN A 114 12.10 20.15 1.52
C GLN A 114 12.70 18.76 1.31
N ALA A 115 12.39 17.81 2.19
CA ALA A 115 12.82 16.41 2.13
C ALA A 115 12.37 15.74 0.83
N VAL A 116 11.09 15.89 0.48
CA VAL A 116 10.50 15.36 -0.76
C VAL A 116 11.11 16.02 -1.99
N ARG A 117 11.32 17.35 -1.97
CA ARG A 117 12.00 18.06 -3.07
C ARG A 117 13.44 17.60 -3.24
N GLY A 118 14.16 17.34 -2.15
CA GLY A 118 15.54 16.86 -2.14
C GLY A 118 15.70 15.36 -2.37
N GLY A 119 14.60 14.61 -2.48
CA GLY A 119 14.62 13.15 -2.66
C GLY A 119 15.07 12.35 -1.43
N LYS A 120 15.30 13.01 -0.28
CA LYS A 120 15.69 12.35 0.97
C LYS A 120 14.50 12.29 1.89
N LEU A 121 13.85 11.13 1.96
CA LEU A 121 12.67 10.96 2.79
C LEU A 121 13.00 11.07 4.28
N PRO A 122 12.09 11.62 5.10
CA PRO A 122 12.20 11.55 6.56
C PRO A 122 12.20 10.10 7.06
N ALA A 123 12.67 9.89 8.29
CA ALA A 123 12.69 8.56 8.90
C ALA A 123 11.28 7.95 8.96
N GLY A 124 11.16 6.67 8.61
CA GLY A 124 9.89 5.93 8.55
C GLY A 124 8.92 6.33 7.42
N TRP A 125 9.21 7.38 6.65
CA TRP A 125 8.42 7.76 5.48
C TRP A 125 8.81 6.90 4.27
N TYR A 126 7.85 6.70 3.38
CA TYR A 126 8.00 5.77 2.26
C TYR A 126 7.12 6.15 1.10
N GLN A 127 7.48 5.67 -0.08
CA GLN A 127 6.73 5.89 -1.31
C GLN A 127 5.67 4.80 -1.49
N VAL A 128 4.47 5.20 -1.90
CA VAL A 128 3.40 4.31 -2.33
C VAL A 128 3.05 4.59 -3.79
N PRO A 129 2.50 3.61 -4.53
CA PRO A 129 2.04 3.82 -5.89
C PRO A 129 1.00 4.94 -5.96
N VAL A 130 1.09 5.75 -7.01
CA VAL A 130 0.03 6.68 -7.38
C VAL A 130 -1.21 5.86 -7.75
N THR A 131 -2.37 6.23 -7.20
CA THR A 131 -3.64 5.54 -7.47
C THR A 131 -4.70 6.50 -7.97
N LYS A 132 -5.25 7.36 -7.10
CA LYS A 132 -6.40 8.22 -7.40
C LYS A 132 -6.18 9.67 -7.04
N GLU A 133 -4.93 10.05 -6.76
CA GLU A 133 -4.59 11.41 -6.37
C GLU A 133 -4.79 12.36 -7.56
N THR A 134 -5.62 13.38 -7.36
CA THR A 134 -5.90 14.40 -8.37
C THR A 134 -5.67 15.79 -7.78
N LEU A 135 -5.19 16.70 -8.61
CA LEU A 135 -5.09 18.12 -8.33
C LEU A 135 -5.91 18.85 -9.40
N GLN A 136 -6.74 19.81 -9.00
CA GLN A 136 -7.43 20.64 -9.98
C GLN A 136 -6.46 21.69 -10.51
N ALA A 137 -6.04 21.52 -11.77
CA ALA A 137 -5.19 22.49 -12.46
C ALA A 137 -6.06 23.62 -13.08
N PRO A 138 -5.63 24.89 -12.98
CA PRO A 138 -6.23 25.99 -13.73
C PRO A 138 -6.22 25.77 -15.24
N ALA A 139 -7.09 26.49 -15.97
CA ALA A 139 -7.17 26.40 -17.43
C ALA A 139 -5.82 26.66 -18.11
N GLY A 140 -5.47 25.83 -19.09
CA GLY A 140 -4.17 25.88 -19.76
C GLY A 140 -3.06 25.10 -19.06
N LEU A 141 -3.29 24.56 -17.86
CA LEU A 141 -2.36 23.67 -17.16
C LEU A 141 -2.93 22.24 -17.09
N SER A 142 -2.06 21.25 -17.01
CA SER A 142 -2.41 19.89 -16.61
C SER A 142 -1.57 19.46 -15.43
N SER A 143 -2.18 18.78 -14.47
CA SER A 143 -1.48 18.19 -13.33
C SER A 143 -1.65 16.67 -13.33
N VAL A 144 -0.54 15.95 -13.18
CA VAL A 144 -0.52 14.49 -13.04
C VAL A 144 0.20 14.16 -11.73
N ALA A 145 -0.38 13.27 -10.93
CA ALA A 145 0.29 12.77 -9.73
C ALA A 145 1.50 11.94 -10.16
N ASP A 146 2.67 12.34 -9.68
CA ASP A 146 3.96 11.75 -10.05
C ASP A 146 4.45 10.78 -8.97
N ALA A 147 4.33 11.16 -7.71
CA ALA A 147 4.70 10.31 -6.58
C ALA A 147 3.86 10.61 -5.34
N VAL A 148 3.67 9.58 -4.53
CA VAL A 148 2.94 9.65 -3.26
C VAL A 148 3.83 9.10 -2.16
N TRP A 149 3.92 9.81 -1.05
CA TRP A 149 4.58 9.33 0.16
C TRP A 149 3.65 9.40 1.35
N THR A 150 3.87 8.51 2.29
CA THR A 150 3.07 8.40 3.50
C THR A 150 3.99 8.29 4.71
N GLY A 151 3.69 9.06 5.74
CA GLY A 151 4.20 8.88 7.08
C GLY A 151 3.16 8.17 7.94
N ASN A 152 3.04 8.58 9.21
CA ASN A 152 2.04 8.00 10.12
C ASN A 152 0.74 8.81 10.09
N HIS A 153 0.84 10.12 10.28
CA HIS A 153 -0.31 11.03 10.29
C HIS A 153 -0.47 11.81 8.98
N LEU A 154 0.58 11.85 8.15
CA LEU A 154 0.63 12.70 6.97
C LEU A 154 0.80 11.88 5.68
N LYS A 155 0.18 12.39 4.61
CA LYS A 155 0.34 11.94 3.24
C LYS A 155 0.81 13.11 2.40
N MET A 156 1.87 12.90 1.62
CA MET A 156 2.38 13.88 0.66
C MET A 156 2.16 13.37 -0.75
N VAL A 157 1.72 14.26 -1.64
CA VAL A 157 1.55 13.94 -3.07
C VAL A 157 2.31 15.00 -3.86
N ARG A 158 3.21 14.55 -4.74
CA ARG A 158 3.86 15.42 -5.72
C ARG A 158 3.11 15.32 -7.04
N PHE A 159 2.73 16.48 -7.56
CA PHE A 159 2.13 16.61 -8.89
C PHE A 159 3.15 17.23 -9.85
N ALA A 160 3.31 16.63 -11.01
CA ALA A 160 3.93 17.27 -12.15
C ALA A 160 2.89 18.15 -12.83
N VAL A 161 3.17 19.45 -12.96
CA VAL A 161 2.27 20.41 -13.61
C VAL A 161 2.92 20.89 -14.89
N GLU A 162 2.22 20.69 -16.01
CA GLU A 162 2.65 21.11 -17.34
C GLU A 162 1.76 22.23 -17.87
N ASN A 163 2.38 23.21 -18.54
CA ASN A 163 1.67 24.26 -19.24
C ASN A 163 1.36 23.83 -20.68
N LYS A 164 0.08 23.60 -20.97
CA LYS A 164 -0.43 23.16 -22.28
C LYS A 164 -0.74 24.31 -23.23
N THR A 165 -0.65 25.56 -22.80
CA THR A 165 -0.90 26.72 -23.69
C THR A 165 0.15 26.88 -24.79
N LEU A 166 1.33 26.24 -24.65
CA LEU A 166 2.43 26.30 -25.63
C LEU A 166 2.47 25.09 -26.59
N SER A 167 1.63 24.08 -26.40
CA SER A 167 1.64 22.85 -27.22
C SER A 167 0.74 22.93 -28.47
N ALA A 168 0.16 24.09 -28.75
CA ALA A 168 -0.61 24.36 -29.96
C ALA A 168 0.30 24.97 -31.05
N HIS A 169 1.11 24.13 -31.69
CA HIS A 169 1.78 24.44 -32.96
C HIS A 169 1.63 23.27 -33.93
#